data_AF-A0A7W5S9C0-F1
#
_entry.id   AF-A0A7W5S9C0-F1
#
_cell.length_a   1.000
_cell.length_b   1.000
_cell.length_c   1.000
_cell.angle_alpha   90.00
_cell.angle_beta   90.00
_cell.angle_gamma   90.00
#
_symmetry.space_group_name_H-M   'P 1'
#
loop_
_entity.id
_entity.type
_entity.pdbx_description
1 polymer ?
#
loop_
_entity_poly.entity_id
_entity_poly.type
_entity_poly.pdbx_seq_one_letter_code
_entity_poly.pdbx_strand_id
1 'polypeptide(L)' 'MLVGYMQASSADDRQTVDLQRDALVAAGVDERHLHADKASGTRDDRPGLKACLDYLNAGDTLTV' A
#
# COMPACT_ATOMS: atom_id res chain seq x y z
N MET A 1 -0.29 -14.13 -6.41
CA MET A 1 -1.30 -13.06 -6.33
C MET A 1 -0.59 -11.71 -6.28
N LEU A 2 -1.22 -10.62 -6.75
CA LEU A 2 -0.66 -9.27 -6.61
C LEU A 2 -1.28 -8.58 -5.40
N VAL A 3 -0.44 -8.09 -4.49
CA VAL A 3 -0.82 -7.31 -3.32
C VAL A 3 -0.18 -5.94 -3.45
N GLY A 4 -0.94 -4.88 -3.23
CA GLY A 4 -0.44 -3.52 -3.37
C GLY A 4 -0.30 -2.84 -2.01
N TYR A 5 0.79 -2.13 -1.82
CA TYR A 5 1.00 -1.31 -0.63
C TYR A 5 1.33 0.12 -1.03
N MET A 6 0.67 1.08 -0.38
CA MET A 6 0.86 2.50 -0.61
C MET A 6 1.00 3.24 0.72
N GLN A 7 1.71 4.37 0.70
CA GLN A 7 1.95 5.15 1.92
C GLN A 7 1.73 6.64 1.68
N ALA A 8 0.87 7.24 2.51
CA ALA A 8 0.66 8.68 2.56
C ALA A 8 1.63 9.30 3.57
N SER A 9 2.50 10.23 3.14
CA SER A 9 3.50 10.86 4.03
C SER A 9 2.91 11.95 4.94
N SER A 10 1.73 12.49 4.58
CA SER A 10 1.01 13.51 5.33
C SER A 10 -0.50 13.33 5.15
N ALA A 11 -1.31 13.92 6.03
CA ALA A 11 -2.76 13.93 5.87
C ALA A 11 -3.26 14.63 4.60
N ASP A 12 -2.42 15.48 4.00
CA ASP A 12 -2.70 16.27 2.81
C ASP A 12 -2.25 15.58 1.50
N ASP A 13 -1.44 14.52 1.57
CA ASP A 13 -0.89 13.80 0.41
C ASP A 13 -1.92 12.89 -0.30
N ARG A 14 -3.20 13.25 -0.24
CA ARG A 14 -4.29 12.48 -0.87
C ARG A 14 -4.09 12.34 -2.37
N GLN A 15 -3.63 13.40 -3.05
CA GLN A 15 -3.36 13.35 -4.49
C GLN A 15 -2.26 12.34 -4.84
N THR A 16 -1.23 12.24 -4.01
CA THR A 16 -0.11 11.30 -4.20
C THR A 16 -0.57 9.85 -4.02
N VAL A 17 -1.44 9.61 -3.02
CA VAL A 17 -1.99 8.28 -2.72
C VAL A 17 -2.95 7.82 -3.81
N ASP A 18 -3.81 8.70 -4.32
CA ASP A 18 -4.72 8.36 -5.41
C ASP A 18 -3.96 7.98 -6.70
N LEU A 19 -2.83 8.63 -6.99
CA LEU A 19 -1.97 8.27 -8.13
C LEU A 19 -1.27 6.90 -7.94
N GLN A 20 -0.77 6.62 -6.73
CA GLN A 20 -0.22 5.30 -6.41
C GLN A 20 -1.28 4.21 -6.52
N ARG A 21 -2.50 4.48 -6.02
CA ARG A 21 -3.63 3.56 -6.12
C ARG A 21 -3.94 3.22 -7.57
N ASP A 22 -4.05 4.23 -8.43
CA ASP A 22 -4.32 4.04 -9.85
C ASP A 22 -3.21 3.21 -10.54
N ALA A 23 -1.94 3.50 -10.22
CA ALA A 23 -0.80 2.73 -10.73
C ALA A 23 -0.83 1.25 -10.29
N LEU A 24 -1.21 0.97 -9.04
CA LEU A 24 -1.33 -0.40 -8.52
C LEU A 24 -2.48 -1.16 -9.20
N VAL A 25 -3.63 -0.50 -9.39
CA VAL A 25 -4.76 -1.08 -10.13
C VAL A 25 -4.38 -1.34 -11.58
N ALA A 26 -3.68 -0.39 -12.22
CA ALA A 26 -3.17 -0.56 -13.60
C ALA A 26 -2.14 -1.69 -13.72
N ALA A 27 -1.37 -1.96 -12.66
CA ALA A 27 -0.46 -3.11 -12.57
C ALA A 27 -1.19 -4.45 -12.38
N GLY A 28 -2.52 -4.44 -12.19
CA GLY A 28 -3.34 -5.63 -12.01
C GLY A 28 -3.51 -6.05 -10.54
N VAL A 29 -3.18 -5.18 -9.58
CA VAL A 29 -3.52 -5.41 -8.18
C VAL A 29 -5.03 -5.22 -7.99
N ASP A 30 -5.66 -6.21 -7.36
CA ASP A 30 -7.08 -6.11 -7.02
C ASP A 30 -7.28 -5.11 -5.88
N GLU A 31 -8.29 -4.23 -5.98
CA GLU A 31 -8.56 -3.20 -4.98
C GLU A 31 -8.78 -3.77 -3.57
N ARG A 32 -9.20 -5.04 -3.46
CA ARG A 32 -9.37 -5.74 -2.18
C ARG A 32 -8.04 -6.07 -1.50
N HIS A 33 -6.94 -6.08 -2.24
CA HIS A 33 -5.59 -6.36 -1.74
C HIS A 33 -4.71 -5.11 -1.76
N LEU A 34 -5.33 -3.92 -1.78
CA LEU A 34 -4.64 -2.65 -1.59
C LEU A 34 -4.63 -2.29 -0.11
N HIS A 35 -3.43 -2.11 0.41
CA HIS A 35 -3.20 -1.65 1.77
C HIS A 35 -2.54 -0.29 1.75
N ALA A 36 -2.93 0.56 2.69
CA ALA A 36 -2.40 1.91 2.81
C ALA A 36 -1.98 2.19 4.24
N ASP A 37 -0.81 2.79 4.41
CA ASP A 37 -0.40 3.40 5.67
C ASP A 37 -0.45 4.92 5.58
N LYS A 38 -0.76 5.54 6.72
CA LYS A 38 -0.71 6.99 6.88
C LYS A 38 0.42 7.34 7.82
N ALA A 39 1.54 7.78 7.26
CA ALA A 39 2.58 8.41 8.06
C ALA A 39 2.08 9.79 8.53
N SER A 40 2.10 9.98 9.84
CA SER A 40 1.78 11.24 10.49
C SER A 40 2.90 11.53 11.49
N GLY A 41 3.81 12.42 11.12
CA GLY A 41 4.97 12.78 11.94
C GLY A 41 6.07 11.71 11.96
N THR A 42 6.90 11.73 13.01
CA THR A 42 8.13 10.92 13.16
C THR A 42 7.89 9.42 13.41
N ARG A 43 6.62 8.96 13.38
CA ARG A 43 6.30 7.55 13.61
C ARG A 43 6.40 6.78 12.30
N ASP A 44 7.46 5.97 12.21
CA ASP A 44 7.69 5.00 11.13
C ASP A 44 6.97 3.66 11.39
N ASP A 45 5.98 3.64 12.29
CA ASP A 45 5.15 2.45 12.48
C ASP A 45 4.28 2.28 11.23
N ARG A 46 4.55 1.21 10.47
CA ARG A 46 3.86 0.82 9.23
C ARG A 46 3.01 -0.43 9.46
N PRO A 47 1.92 -0.34 10.24
CA PRO A 47 1.07 -1.49 10.53
C PRO A 47 0.41 -2.06 9.27
N GLY A 48 0.08 -1.24 8.28
CA GLY A 48 -0.44 -1.67 6.98
C GLY A 48 0.56 -2.51 6.19
N LEU A 49 1.83 -2.08 6.12
CA LEU A 49 2.89 -2.88 5.49
C LEU A 49 3.09 -4.20 6.21
N LYS A 50 3.05 -4.19 7.54
CA LYS A 50 3.22 -5.40 8.34
C LYS A 50 2.09 -6.40 8.11
N ALA A 51 0.86 -5.91 7.98
CA ALA A 51 -0.30 -6.74 7.62
C ALA A 51 -0.21 -7.28 6.19
N CYS A 52 0.29 -6.48 5.22
CA CYS A 52 0.58 -6.99 3.87
C CYS A 52 1.56 -8.16 3.90
N LEU A 53 2.67 -7.99 4.64
CA LEU A 53 3.72 -8.99 4.71
C LEU A 53 3.24 -10.29 5.37
N ASP A 54 2.35 -10.19 6.37
CA ASP A 54 1.71 -11.36 7.00
C ASP A 54 0.71 -12.06 6.06
N TYR A 55 0.03 -11.30 5.21
CA TYR A 55 -0.94 -11.82 4.24
C TYR A 55 -0.27 -12.49 3.02
N LEU A 56 0.96 -12.11 2.67
CA LEU A 56 1.69 -12.67 1.53
C LEU A 56 2.07 -14.14 1.78
N ASN A 57 1.76 -14.99 0.81
CA ASN A 57 2.22 -16.38 0.77
C ASN A 57 3.33 -16.56 -0.27
N ALA A 58 3.96 -17.74 -0.24
CA ALA A 58 4.97 -18.10 -1.22
C ALA A 58 4.38 -18.09 -2.65
N GLY A 59 4.96 -17.27 -3.53
CA GLY A 59 4.47 -17.07 -4.90
C GLY A 59 3.59 -15.82 -5.10
N ASP A 60 3.33 -15.06 -4.04
CA ASP A 60 2.73 -13.74 -4.13
C ASP A 60 3.78 -12.64 -4.37
N THR A 61 3.36 -11.58 -5.05
CA THR A 61 4.20 -10.42 -5.36
C THR A 61 3.59 -9.18 -4.71
N LEU A 62 4.42 -8.49 -3.94
CA LEU A 62 4.11 -7.17 -3.40
C LEU A 62 4.51 -6.09 -4.42
N THR A 63 3.56 -5.24 -4.75
CA THR A 63 3.73 -4.06 -5.63
C THR A 63 3.58 -2.79 -4.79
N VAL A 64 4.43 -1.79 -5.03
CA VAL A 64 4.48 -0.53 -4.27
C VAL A 64 4.57 0.68 -5.19
#